data_AF-A0A923LMQ6-F1
#
_entry.id   AF-A0A923LMQ6-F1
#
_cell.length_a   1.000
_cell.length_b   1.000
_cell.length_c   1.000
_cell.angle_alpha   90.00
_cell.angle_beta   90.00
_cell.angle_gamma   90.00
#
_symmetry.space_group_name_H-M   'P 1'
#
loop_
_entity.id
_entity.type
_entity.pdbx_description
1 polymer ?
#
loop_
_entity_poly.entity_id
_entity_poly.type
_entity_poly.pdbx_seq_one_letter_code
_entity_poly.pdbx_strand_id
1 'polypeptide(L)' 'MEELYSIMRDLLEVEYNQESLLRLLRAAEAAYSDEKQEEAKYLANCTKYYLKALQEELQRGINRLDSYIAEEVKKR' A
#
# COMPACT_ATOMS: atom_id res chain seq x y z
N MET A 1 1.33 22.90 9.67
CA MET A 1 0.76 21.80 10.46
C MET A 1 -0.50 21.25 9.81
N GLU A 2 -1.54 22.05 9.57
CA GLU A 2 -2.76 21.57 8.87
C GLU A 2 -2.47 20.93 7.51
N GLU A 3 -1.64 21.56 6.68
CA GLU A 3 -1.23 20.99 5.38
C GLU A 3 -0.54 19.62 5.53
N LEU A 4 0.34 19.45 6.52
CA LEU A 4 1.04 18.18 6.76
C LEU A 4 0.08 17.08 7.22
N TYR A 5 -0.94 17.43 8.02
CA TYR A 5 -1.99 16.49 8.41
C TYR A 5 -2.92 16.14 7.24
N SER A 6 -3.16 17.07 6.31
CA SER A 6 -3.87 16.78 5.06
C SER A 6 -3.08 15.79 4.21
N ILE A 7 -1.79 16.05 3.99
CA ILE A 7 -0.90 15.14 3.26
C ILE A 7 -0.86 13.75 3.93
N MET A 8 -0.75 13.70 5.26
CA MET A 8 -0.79 12.42 6.00
C MET A 8 -2.08 11.64 5.73
N ARG A 9 -3.22 12.32 5.73
CA ARG A 9 -4.52 11.70 5.44
C ARG A 9 -4.57 11.12 4.04
N ASP A 10 -4.12 11.88 3.04
CA ASP A 10 -4.10 11.43 1.65
C ASP A 10 -3.20 10.20 1.47
N LEU A 11 -2.03 10.18 2.13
CA LEU A 11 -1.12 9.03 2.10
C LEU A 11 -1.71 7.78 2.78
N LEU A 12 -2.40 7.94 3.92
CA LEU A 12 -3.09 6.85 4.60
C LEU A 12 -4.25 6.28 3.77
N GLU A 13 -4.95 7.12 3.00
CA GLU A 13 -5.97 6.66 2.07
C GLU A 13 -5.36 5.83 0.93
N VAL A 14 -4.20 6.23 0.42
CA VAL A 14 -3.45 5.43 -0.57
C VAL A 14 -3.03 4.08 0.03
N GLU A 15 -2.55 4.04 1.27
CA GLU A 15 -2.20 2.79 1.95
C GLU A 15 -3.42 1.86 2.10
N TYR A 16 -4.57 2.41 2.48
CA TYR A 16 -5.83 1.67 2.57
C TYR A 16 -6.25 1.08 1.21
N ASN A 17 -6.09 1.84 0.14
CA ASN A 17 -6.40 1.39 -1.21
C ASN A 17 -5.45 0.28 -1.68
N GLN A 18 -4.16 0.35 -1.34
CA GLN A 18 -3.20 -0.71 -1.62
C GLN A 18 -3.55 -2.02 -0.90
N GLU A 19 -3.94 -1.95 0.38
CA GLU A 19 -4.39 -3.13 1.14
C GLU A 19 -5.66 -3.74 0.52
N SER A 20 -6.59 -2.91 0.06
CA SER A 20 -7.80 -3.35 -0.63
C SER A 20 -7.47 -4.07 -1.95
N LEU A 21 -6.57 -3.52 -2.76
CA LEU A 21 -6.10 -4.18 -3.98
C LEU A 21 -5.42 -5.52 -3.69
N LEU A 22 -4.62 -5.61 -2.62
CA LEU A 22 -3.95 -6.85 -2.24
C LEU A 22 -4.96 -7.97 -1.95
N ARG A 23 -6.09 -7.64 -1.32
CA ARG A 23 -7.18 -8.60 -1.06
C ARG A 23 -7.85 -9.04 -2.36
N LEU A 24 -8.12 -8.12 -3.28
CA LEU A 24 -8.69 -8.45 -4.59
C LEU A 24 -7.76 -9.37 -5.39
N LEU A 25 -6.46 -9.11 -5.37
CA LEU A 25 -5.49 -9.95 -6.08
C LEU A 25 -5.35 -11.34 -5.44
N ARG A 26 -5.46 -11.46 -4.10
CA ARG A 26 -5.51 -12.78 -3.44
C ARG A 26 -6.75 -13.57 -3.87
N ALA A 27 -7.90 -12.91 -3.98
CA ALA A 27 -9.12 -13.54 -4.46
C ALA A 27 -9.00 -13.95 -5.92
N ALA A 28 -8.43 -13.09 -6.78
CA ALA A 28 -8.19 -13.39 -8.19
C ALA A 28 -7.24 -14.58 -8.37
N GLU A 29 -6.10 -14.59 -7.66
CA GLU A 29 -5.15 -15.72 -7.69
C GLU A 29 -5.79 -17.03 -7.23
N ALA A 30 -6.64 -16.99 -6.20
CA ALA A 30 -7.35 -18.17 -5.71
C ALA A 30 -8.43 -18.67 -6.68
N ALA A 31 -9.04 -17.76 -7.45
CA ALA A 31 -10.03 -18.11 -8.47
C ALA A 31 -9.38 -18.77 -9.71
N TYR A 32 -8.10 -18.53 -9.97
CA TYR A 32 -7.35 -19.16 -11.04
C TYR A 32 -6.81 -20.54 -10.62
N SER A 33 -7.68 -21.56 -10.65
CA SER A 33 -7.36 -22.94 -10.25
C SER A 33 -7.02 -23.88 -11.40
N ASP A 34 -7.38 -23.54 -12.64
CA ASP A 34 -7.20 -24.42 -13.80
C ASP A 34 -5.84 -24.22 -14.47
N GLU A 35 -5.25 -25.29 -15.03
CA GLU A 35 -3.99 -25.24 -15.79
C GLU A 35 -4.03 -24.25 -16.96
N LYS A 36 -5.21 -24.03 -17.56
CA LYS A 36 -5.39 -23.05 -18.65
C LYS A 36 -5.29 -21.58 -18.17
N GLN A 37 -5.28 -21.36 -16.87
CA GLN A 37 -5.26 -20.03 -16.25
C GLN A 37 -3.93 -19.74 -15.54
N GLU A 38 -2.90 -20.57 -15.77
CA GLU A 38 -1.60 -20.45 -15.09
C GLU A 38 -0.93 -19.10 -15.34
N GLU A 39 -1.04 -18.54 -16.55
CA GLU A 39 -0.55 -17.19 -16.85
C GLU A 39 -1.28 -16.11 -16.03
N ALA A 40 -2.61 -16.19 -15.94
CA ALA A 40 -3.40 -15.24 -15.15
C ALA A 40 -3.09 -15.34 -13.65
N LYS A 41 -2.86 -16.56 -13.14
CA LYS A 41 -2.41 -16.80 -11.77
C LYS A 41 -1.02 -16.22 -11.52
N TYR A 42 -0.09 -16.42 -12.44
CA TYR A 42 1.26 -15.87 -12.38
C TYR A 42 1.23 -14.34 -12.35
N LEU A 43 0.45 -13.71 -13.24
CA LEU A 43 0.27 -12.26 -13.25
C LEU A 43 -0.30 -11.74 -11.93
N ALA A 44 -1.36 -12.37 -11.40
CA ALA A 44 -1.93 -11.99 -10.10
C ALA A 44 -0.88 -12.07 -8.98
N ASN A 45 -0.07 -13.13 -8.95
CA ASN A 45 0.99 -13.29 -7.95
C ASN A 45 2.09 -12.22 -8.10
N CYS A 46 2.60 -11.99 -9.31
CA CYS A 46 3.59 -10.96 -9.58
C CYS A 46 3.09 -9.56 -9.20
N THR A 47 1.85 -9.22 -9.56
CA THR A 47 1.24 -7.94 -9.19
C THR A 47 1.10 -7.80 -7.68
N LYS A 48 0.72 -8.86 -6.94
CA LYS A 48 0.71 -8.83 -5.47
C LYS A 48 2.09 -8.54 -4.89
N TYR A 49 3.11 -9.20 -5.41
CA TYR A 49 4.48 -9.03 -4.91
C TYR A 49 4.96 -7.59 -5.13
N TYR A 50 4.75 -7.05 -6.33
CA TYR A 50 5.10 -5.67 -6.65
C TYR A 50 4.31 -4.66 -5.79
N LEU A 51 3.01 -4.88 -5.61
CA LEU A 51 2.16 -4.03 -4.77
C LEU A 51 2.63 -3.99 -3.31
N LYS A 52 3.07 -5.13 -2.75
CA LYS A 52 3.65 -5.17 -1.40
C LYS A 52 4.92 -4.32 -1.30
N ALA A 53 5.80 -4.38 -2.29
CA ALA A 53 7.01 -3.55 -2.29
C ALA A 53 6.67 -2.04 -2.30
N LEU A 54 5.67 -1.64 -3.10
CA LEU A 54 5.18 -0.26 -3.11
C LEU A 54 4.55 0.15 -1.77
N GLN A 55 3.85 -0.77 -1.09
CA GLN A 55 3.27 -0.51 0.23
C GLN A 55 4.34 -0.30 1.29
N GLU A 56 5.42 -1.08 1.27
CA GLU A 56 6.56 -0.87 2.17
C GLU A 56 7.25 0.49 1.94
N GLU A 57 7.38 0.91 0.68
CA GLU A 57 7.91 2.23 0.34
C GLU A 57 7.02 3.36 0.87
N LEU A 58 5.70 3.25 0.68
CA LEU A 58 4.72 4.21 1.18
C LEU A 58 4.75 4.30 2.72
N GLN A 59 4.77 3.16 3.40
CA GLN A 59 4.86 3.09 4.87
C GLN A 59 6.13 3.78 5.39
N ARG A 60 7.28 3.60 4.72
CA ARG A 60 8.50 4.34 5.06
C ARG A 60 8.31 5.86 4.91
N GLY A 61 7.60 6.30 3.87
CA GLY A 61 7.27 7.72 3.67
C GLY A 61 6.37 8.27 4.78
N ILE A 62 5.29 7.57 5.10
CA ILE A 62 4.34 7.90 6.18
C ILE A 62 5.08 8.01 7.51
N ASN A 63 5.88 7.02 7.89
CA ASN A 63 6.61 7.01 9.16
C ASN A 63 7.60 8.19 9.29
N ARG A 64 8.24 8.59 8.19
CA ARG A 64 9.13 9.76 8.15
C ARG A 64 8.35 11.07 8.33
N LEU A 65 7.20 11.19 7.67
CA LEU A 65 6.32 12.35 7.82
C LEU A 65 5.77 12.46 9.25
N ASP A 66 5.37 11.33 9.84
CA ASP A 66 4.85 11.28 11.21
C ASP A 66 5.92 11.72 12.23
N SER A 67 7.14 11.19 12.08
CA SER A 67 8.29 11.60 12.91
C SER A 67 8.57 13.10 12.78
N TYR A 68 8.54 13.64 11.56
CA TYR A 68 8.76 15.06 11.31
C TYR A 68 7.67 15.94 11.97
N ILE A 69 6.40 15.57 11.82
CA ILE A 69 5.27 16.24 12.49
C ILE A 69 5.49 16.23 14.01
N ALA A 70 5.84 15.08 14.59
CA ALA A 70 6.06 14.94 16.03
C ALA A 70 7.23 15.82 16.53
N GLU A 71 8.33 15.91 15.77
CA GLU A 71 9.45 16.79 16.10
C GLU A 71 9.07 18.28 16.01
N GLU A 72 8.33 18.70 14.98
CA GLU A 72 7.89 20.09 14.82
C GLU A 72 6.89 20.51 15.91
N VAL A 73 6.04 19.59 16.39
CA VAL A 73 5.17 19.87 17.54
C VAL A 73 5.98 20.08 18.82
N LYS A 74 7.06 19.30 19.05
CA LYS A 74 7.91 19.46 20.25
C LYS A 74 8.70 20.76 20.28
N LYS A 75 8.97 21.36 19.12
CA LYS A 75 9.70 22.64 19.00
C LYS A 75 8.82 23.87 19.23
N ARG A 76 7.49 23.70 19.19
CA ARG A 76 6.51 24.76 19.46
C ARG A 76 6.09 24.74 20.92
#